data_AF-A0A1B3ZHF2-F1
#
_entry.id   AF-A0A1B3ZHF2-F1
#
_cell.length_a   1.000
_cell.length_b   1.000
_cell.length_c   1.000
_cell.angle_alpha   90.00
_cell.angle_beta   90.00
_cell.angle_gamma   90.00
#
_symmetry.space_group_name_H-M   'P 1'
#
loop_
_entity.id
_entity.type
_entity.pdbx_description
1 polymer ?
#
loop_
_entity_poly.entity_id
_entity_poly.type
_entity_poly.pdbx_seq_one_letter_code
_entity_poly.pdbx_strand_id
1 'polypeptide(L)' 'MPRLRREIFLAVRLDALTYAQIAEVTGLSVAQVERHMARAMRHLVCMMSDRPARKSWWRRWLRL' A
#
# COMPACT_ATOMS: atom_id res chain seq x y z
N MET A 1 -4.61 -2.33 -8.38
CA MET A 1 -4.31 -1.36 -7.29
C MET A 1 -5.16 -0.10 -7.42
N PRO A 2 -5.79 0.43 -6.34
CA PRO A 2 -6.60 1.67 -6.38
C PRO A 2 -5.79 2.93 -6.71
N ARG A 3 -6.45 3.96 -7.26
CA ARG A 3 -5.82 5.20 -7.77
C ARG A 3 -4.96 5.92 -6.73
N LEU A 4 -5.54 6.34 -5.61
CA LEU A 4 -4.82 7.03 -4.53
C LEU A 4 -3.58 6.24 -4.05
N ARG A 5 -3.68 4.92 -3.97
CA ARG A 5 -2.56 4.07 -3.55
C ARG A 5 -1.42 4.07 -4.58
N ARG A 6 -1.75 4.16 -5.87
CA ARG A 6 -0.79 4.31 -6.97
C ARG A 6 -0.10 5.65 -6.94
N GLU A 7 -0.86 6.71 -6.78
CA GLU A 7 -0.34 8.07 -6.68
C GLU A 7 0.64 8.20 -5.51
N ILE A 8 0.28 7.68 -4.33
CA ILE A 8 1.18 7.65 -3.16
C ILE A 8 2.48 6.87 -3.46
N PHE A 9 2.38 5.69 -4.10
CA PHE A 9 3.56 4.90 -4.44
C PHE A 9 4.50 5.63 -5.42
N LEU A 10 3.94 6.27 -6.44
CA LEU A 10 4.70 7.02 -7.44
C LEU A 10 5.33 8.28 -6.84
N ALA A 11 4.59 9.00 -5.99
CA ALA A 11 5.10 10.16 -5.25
C ALA A 11 6.38 9.84 -4.46
N VAL A 12 6.43 8.66 -3.81
CA VAL A 12 7.63 8.24 -3.08
C VAL A 12 8.76 7.80 -4.01
N ARG A 13 8.44 7.04 -5.07
CA ARG A 13 9.45 6.31 -5.86
C ARG A 13 9.97 7.07 -7.08
N LEU A 14 9.17 7.96 -7.65
CA LEU A 14 9.51 8.78 -8.81
C LEU A 14 9.77 10.22 -8.40
N ASP A 15 8.91 10.79 -7.55
CA ASP A 15 9.01 12.20 -7.15
C ASP A 15 9.83 12.41 -5.86
N ALA A 16 10.32 11.32 -5.25
CA ALA A 16 11.12 11.31 -4.02
C ALA A 16 10.48 12.06 -2.83
N LEU A 17 9.16 12.19 -2.80
CA LEU A 17 8.44 12.84 -1.71
C LEU A 17 8.51 12.02 -0.43
N THR A 18 8.69 12.71 0.70
CA THR A 18 8.58 12.11 2.03
C THR A 18 7.12 11.81 2.37
N TYR A 19 6.89 10.90 3.33
CA TYR A 19 5.52 10.58 3.75
C TYR A 19 4.81 11.76 4.40
N ALA A 20 5.56 12.68 5.02
CA ALA A 20 5.02 13.91 5.60
C ALA A 20 4.53 14.87 4.51
N GLN A 21 5.31 15.09 3.44
CA GLN A 21 4.89 15.91 2.30
C GLN A 21 3.66 15.32 1.60
N ILE A 22 3.61 13.99 1.45
CA ILE A 22 2.45 13.32 0.87
C ILE A 22 1.22 13.47 1.77
N ALA A 23 1.38 13.33 3.09
CA ALA A 23 0.31 13.54 4.06
C ALA A 23 -0.27 14.96 3.95
N GLU A 24 0.59 15.97 3.85
CA GLU A 24 0.21 17.37 3.66
C GLU A 24 -0.59 17.59 2.37
N VAL A 25 -0.09 17.12 1.22
CA VAL A 25 -0.74 17.30 -0.10
C VAL A 25 -2.06 16.53 -0.21
N THR A 26 -2.16 15.35 0.41
CA THR A 26 -3.34 14.47 0.27
C THR A 26 -4.37 14.65 1.38
N GLY A 27 -4.07 15.41 2.44
CA GLY A 27 -4.90 15.53 3.64
C GLY A 27 -4.98 14.23 4.47
N LEU A 28 -4.09 13.27 4.22
CA LEU A 28 -3.99 12.03 4.97
C LEU A 28 -3.07 12.19 6.18
N SER A 29 -3.23 11.35 7.20
CA SER A 29 -2.20 11.19 8.21
C SER A 29 -1.01 10.39 7.67
N VAL A 30 0.18 10.61 8.23
CA VAL A 30 1.39 9.83 7.88
C VAL A 30 1.14 8.32 8.01
N ALA A 31 0.43 7.89 9.05
CA ALA A 31 0.08 6.48 9.26
C ALA A 31 -0.85 5.92 8.16
N GLN A 32 -1.74 6.75 7.59
CA GLN A 32 -2.53 6.36 6.42
C GLN A 32 -1.63 6.21 5.20
N VAL A 33 -0.71 7.14 4.95
CA VAL A 33 0.27 7.08 3.84
C VAL A 33 1.10 5.79 3.93
N GLU A 34 1.66 5.46 5.10
CA GLU A 34 2.39 4.22 5.36
C GLU A 34 1.56 2.97 5.01
N ARG A 35 0.29 2.95 5.43
CA ARG A 35 -0.62 1.84 5.15
C ARG A 35 -0.89 1.69 3.65
N HIS A 36 -1.01 2.80 2.93
CA HIS A 36 -1.14 2.80 1.47
C HIS A 36 0.14 2.25 0.82
N MET A 37 1.32 2.68 1.27
CA MET A 37 2.61 2.19 0.79
C MET A 37 2.80 0.68 1.03
N ALA A 38 2.55 0.19 2.25
CA ALA A 38 2.64 -1.23 2.56
C ALA A 38 1.70 -2.08 1.68
N ARG A 39 0.49 -1.58 1.41
CA ARG A 39 -0.47 -2.24 0.52
C ARG A 39 -0.05 -2.20 -0.95
N ALA A 40 0.64 -1.14 -1.39
CA ALA A 40 1.20 -1.05 -2.75
C ALA A 40 2.31 -2.07 -2.94
N MET A 41 3.29 -2.09 -2.02
CA MET A 41 4.39 -3.06 -2.06
C MET A 41 3.89 -4.50 -2.06
N ARG A 42 2.94 -4.83 -1.17
CA ARG A 42 2.33 -6.18 -1.15
C ARG A 42 1.68 -6.53 -2.48
N HIS A 43 0.94 -5.61 -3.09
CA HIS A 43 0.29 -5.84 -4.38
C HIS A 43 1.32 -6.12 -5.48
N LEU A 44 2.41 -5.35 -5.53
CA LEU A 44 3.48 -5.54 -6.52
C LEU A 44 4.21 -6.88 -6.30
N VAL A 45 4.59 -7.19 -5.05
CA VAL A 45 5.22 -8.49 -4.72
C VAL A 45 4.34 -9.66 -5.15
N CYS A 46 3.03 -9.61 -4.87
CA CYS A 46 2.11 -10.66 -5.27
C CYS A 46 1.91 -10.77 -6.79
N MET A 47 2.07 -9.67 -7.53
CA MET A 47 2.01 -9.69 -8.99
C MET A 47 3.30 -10.21 -9.62
N MET A 48 4.45 -9.90 -9.02
CA MET A 48 5.77 -10.28 -9.54
C MET A 48 6.16 -11.71 -9.20
N SER A 49 5.46 -12.34 -8.25
CA SER A 49 5.72 -13.74 -7.89
C SER A 49 4.61 -14.63 -8.45
N ASP A 50 4.99 -15.73 -9.12
CA ASP A 50 4.06 -16.82 -9.51
C ASP A 50 3.45 -17.55 -8.29
N ARG A 51 3.71 -17.06 -7.08
CA ARG A 51 3.20 -17.62 -5.84
C ARG A 51 1.92 -16.87 -5.47
N PRO A 52 0.76 -17.56 -5.38
CA PRO A 52 -0.46 -16.90 -4.95
C PRO A 52 -0.23 -16.29 -3.56
N ALA A 53 -0.65 -15.03 -3.38
CA ALA A 53 -0.57 -14.32 -2.12
C ALA A 53 -1.03 -15.25 -1.00
N ARG A 54 -0.11 -15.63 -0.09
CA ARG A 54 -0.41 -16.56 1.00
C ARG A 54 -1.57 -16.01 1.81
N LYS A 55 -2.79 -16.49 1.54
CA LYS A 55 -3.97 -16.16 2.33
C LYS A 55 -3.75 -16.76 3.70
N SER A 56 -3.48 -15.90 4.67
CA SER A 56 -3.26 -16.31 6.05
C SER A 56 -4.50 -17.06 6.54
N TRP A 57 -4.31 -18.31 6.98
CA TRP A 57 -5.36 -19.27 7.29
C TRP A 57 -6.35 -18.80 8.36
N TRP A 58 -5.93 -17.88 9.24
CA TRP A 58 -6.76 -17.26 10.27
C TRP A 58 -7.88 -16.36 9.72
N ARG A 59 -7.76 -15.82 8.49
CA ARG A 59 -8.85 -15.06 7.83
C ARG A 59 -10.04 -15.94 7.43
N ARG A 60 -9.89 -17.27 7.46
CA ARG A 60 -10.97 -18.23 7.22
C ARG A 60 -11.75 -18.59 8.50
N TRP A 61 -11.19 -18.30 9.68
CA TRP A 61 -11.78 -18.62 10.99
C TRP A 61 -12.56 -17.45 11.62
N LEU A 62 -12.36 -16.21 11.17
CA LEU A 62 -13.06 -15.01 11.66
C LEU A 62 -14.21 -14.57 10.73
N ARG A 63 -15.08 -15.51 10.37
CA ARG A 63 -16.44 -15.24 9.85
C ARG A 63 -17.47 -15.82 10.81
N LEU A 64 -17.60 -15.18 11.97
CA LEU A 64 -18.81 -15.07 12.78
C LEU A 64 -18.83 -13.63 13.30
#